data_AF-A0A843XVB9-F1
#
_entry.id   AF-A0A843XVB9-F1
#
_cell.length_a   1.000
_cell.length_b   1.000
_cell.length_c   1.000
_cell.angle_alpha   90.00
_cell.angle_beta   90.00
_cell.angle_gamma   90.00
#
_symmetry.space_group_name_H-M   'P 1'
#
loop_
_entity.id
_entity.type
_entity.pdbx_description
1 polymer ?
#
loop_
_entity_poly.entity_id
_entity_poly.type
_entity_poly.pdbx_seq_one_letter_code
_entity_poly.pdbx_strand_id
1 'polypeptide(L)'
;MASFSMEDFVGEGVLKEILPKLVDEGWDDVPTLKIMDSEDMDWTGMTRRQKDALEIRSYLHDRNLMQYADTLEASGKSLDELLNLSTLLLSTQFGMRRGHVARFSDRTSAFRVQMPSTHVLPARARSIKSARKTTDSDESSSTSSKSIQHMKSSVSTGPKHERSIEQSFSDIDVKEGHVFKGVVASQPAEPRLCGCVQPPPVVGEVVPYSSIEKISIQKLTPEYKVGMERLVNTKAPPMKASELWHDKPVILLCIRRPGCIMCRAEAHQLYTRKPIFEALGFQMIAVLHEHIESEVTYFWPHYWGGVVVLDRNMGFFEALGGGKLMKGKFITDFVFNPRSIANYKRAKAAGLDGNFKGEGQIKGGLFVIGRGKSGIIYQFVERNFGDWAPVSEVIQICSQLKDALPN
;
A
#
# COMPACT_ATOMS: atom_id res chain seq x y z
N MET A 1 3.27 5.29 -17.69
CA MET A 1 3.22 6.73 -17.37
C MET A 1 4.51 7.06 -16.66
N ALA A 2 5.06 8.27 -16.81
CA ALA A 2 6.11 8.72 -15.90
C ALA A 2 5.53 8.76 -14.47
N SER A 3 6.33 8.41 -13.46
CA SER A 3 5.95 8.65 -12.07
C SER A 3 5.88 10.16 -11.84
N PHE A 4 4.70 10.69 -11.56
CA PHE A 4 4.56 12.06 -11.07
C PHE A 4 5.30 12.17 -9.74
N SER A 5 6.14 13.19 -9.58
CA SER A 5 6.69 13.56 -8.27
C SER A 5 5.57 14.14 -7.38
N MET A 6 5.83 14.22 -6.08
CA MET A 6 4.87 14.85 -5.16
C MET A 6 4.70 16.33 -5.49
N GLU A 7 5.82 16.98 -5.83
CA GLU A 7 5.93 18.38 -6.21
C GLU A 7 5.14 18.67 -7.50
N ASP A 8 5.30 17.83 -8.53
CA ASP A 8 4.54 17.95 -9.80
C ASP A 8 3.04 17.70 -9.59
N PHE A 9 2.67 16.80 -8.67
CA PHE A 9 1.27 16.47 -8.42
C PHE A 9 0.57 17.57 -7.61
N VAL A 10 1.23 18.05 -6.56
CA VAL A 10 0.77 19.11 -5.67
C VAL A 10 0.83 20.50 -6.33
N GLY A 11 1.75 20.71 -7.27
CA GLY A 11 1.90 21.94 -8.03
C GLY A 11 2.09 23.19 -7.16
N GLU A 12 1.68 24.35 -7.67
CA GLU A 12 1.75 25.63 -6.95
C GLU A 12 0.44 25.95 -6.18
N GLY A 13 -0.36 24.92 -5.89
CA GLY A 13 -1.66 25.04 -5.24
C GLY A 13 -1.65 25.06 -3.71
N VAL A 14 -2.84 25.12 -3.10
CA VAL A 14 -3.05 25.11 -1.64
C VAL A 14 -2.59 23.82 -0.95
N LEU A 15 -2.35 22.76 -1.72
CA LEU A 15 -1.72 21.53 -1.22
C LEU A 15 -0.22 21.72 -0.94
N LYS A 16 0.46 22.66 -1.61
CA LYS A 16 1.89 22.94 -1.39
C LYS A 16 2.15 23.46 0.01
N GLU A 17 1.19 24.20 0.57
CA GLU A 17 1.23 24.74 1.94
C GLU A 17 1.24 23.64 3.02
N ILE A 18 0.71 22.44 2.70
CA ILE A 18 0.61 21.31 3.64
C ILE A 18 1.47 20.10 3.23
N LEU A 19 2.19 20.17 2.11
CA LEU A 19 3.03 19.07 1.62
C LEU A 19 4.04 18.55 2.67
N PRO A 20 4.78 19.40 3.43
CA PRO A 20 5.68 18.90 4.48
C PRO A 20 4.94 18.09 5.55
N LYS A 21 3.75 18.55 5.96
CA LYS A 21 2.91 17.84 6.94
C LYS A 21 2.39 16.51 6.40
N LEU A 22 1.98 16.49 5.13
CA LEU A 22 1.53 15.27 4.46
C LEU A 22 2.65 14.22 4.41
N VAL A 23 3.87 14.63 4.05
CA VAL A 23 5.06 13.76 4.05
C VAL A 23 5.38 13.25 5.47
N ASP A 24 5.41 14.13 6.47
CA ASP A 24 5.66 13.76 7.88
C ASP A 24 4.61 12.76 8.43
N GLU A 25 3.35 12.84 7.98
CA GLU A 25 2.27 11.92 8.35
C GLU A 25 2.21 10.64 7.48
N GLY A 26 3.15 10.46 6.54
CA GLY A 26 3.28 9.25 5.72
C GLY A 26 2.48 9.25 4.41
N TRP A 27 2.06 10.43 3.95
CA TRP A 27 1.44 10.67 2.64
C TRP A 27 2.49 11.22 1.66
N ASP A 28 3.56 10.44 1.45
CA ASP A 28 4.79 10.81 0.75
C ASP A 28 4.85 10.39 -0.73
N ASP A 29 3.81 9.72 -1.25
CA ASP A 29 3.66 9.45 -2.68
C ASP A 29 2.26 9.74 -3.23
N VAL A 30 2.21 10.01 -4.54
CA VAL A 30 0.98 10.37 -5.26
C VAL A 30 -0.10 9.28 -5.18
N PRO A 31 0.20 7.98 -5.37
CA PRO A 31 -0.76 6.91 -5.09
C PRO A 31 -1.39 6.98 -3.68
N THR A 32 -0.58 7.30 -2.66
CA THR A 32 -1.00 7.34 -1.25
C THR A 32 -1.85 8.58 -0.97
N LEU A 33 -1.50 9.76 -1.49
CA LEU A 33 -2.39 10.94 -1.43
C LEU A 33 -3.75 10.69 -2.12
N LYS A 34 -3.77 9.99 -3.26
CA LYS A 34 -5.00 9.75 -4.04
C LYS A 34 -5.99 8.78 -3.39
N ILE A 35 -5.59 8.05 -2.35
CA ILE A 35 -6.46 7.15 -1.56
C ILE A 35 -6.88 7.73 -0.21
N MET A 36 -6.37 8.91 0.16
CA MET A 36 -6.66 9.57 1.43
C MET A 36 -8.16 9.90 1.52
N ASP A 37 -8.85 9.38 2.54
CA ASP A 37 -10.30 9.51 2.63
C ASP A 37 -10.76 10.75 3.43
N SER A 38 -12.08 10.95 3.57
CA SER A 38 -12.60 12.14 4.28
C SER A 38 -12.19 12.19 5.75
N GLU A 39 -12.07 11.04 6.44
CA GLU A 39 -11.62 10.94 7.82
C GLU A 39 -10.12 11.23 7.93
N ASP A 40 -9.31 10.72 7.00
CA ASP A 40 -7.88 11.05 6.91
C ASP A 40 -7.67 12.56 6.65
N MET A 41 -8.47 13.15 5.75
CA MET A 41 -8.44 14.59 5.46
C MET A 41 -8.93 15.44 6.65
N ASP A 42 -9.81 14.93 7.52
CA ASP A 42 -10.19 15.60 8.77
C ASP A 42 -9.11 15.47 9.84
N TRP A 43 -8.46 14.30 9.94
CA TRP A 43 -7.37 14.03 10.90
C TRP A 43 -6.11 14.86 10.60
N THR A 44 -5.71 14.91 9.33
CA THR A 44 -4.66 15.81 8.81
C THR A 44 -5.04 17.30 8.93
N GLY A 45 -6.30 17.62 9.29
CA GLY A 45 -6.77 18.98 9.50
C GLY A 45 -6.89 19.81 8.22
N MET A 46 -7.13 19.18 7.07
CA MET A 46 -7.22 19.86 5.78
C MET A 46 -8.45 20.78 5.70
N THR A 47 -8.22 21.99 5.21
CA THR A 47 -9.30 22.91 4.85
C THR A 47 -10.10 22.35 3.67
N ARG A 48 -11.38 22.75 3.55
CA ARG A 48 -12.23 22.35 2.41
C ARG A 48 -11.57 22.59 1.05
N ARG A 49 -10.88 23.73 0.86
CA ARG A 49 -10.13 24.04 -0.37
C ARG A 49 -9.02 23.03 -0.67
N GLN A 50 -8.33 22.52 0.34
CA GLN A 50 -7.31 21.50 0.17
C GLN A 50 -7.93 20.14 -0.18
N LYS A 51 -9.08 19.80 0.41
CA LYS A 51 -9.84 18.59 0.04
C LYS A 51 -10.30 18.66 -1.43
N ASP A 52 -10.92 19.78 -1.83
CA ASP A 52 -11.37 20.04 -3.20
C ASP A 52 -10.17 20.00 -4.19
N ALA A 53 -9.03 20.60 -3.83
CA ALA A 53 -7.80 20.58 -4.63
C ALA A 53 -7.24 19.16 -4.85
N LEU A 54 -7.22 18.33 -3.80
CA LEU A 54 -6.77 16.95 -3.86
C LEU A 54 -7.72 16.09 -4.73
N GLU A 55 -9.03 16.29 -4.63
CA GLU A 55 -10.01 15.64 -5.49
C GLU A 55 -9.79 15.99 -6.97
N ILE A 56 -9.65 17.29 -7.28
CA ILE A 56 -9.41 17.80 -8.64
C ILE A 56 -8.10 17.23 -9.22
N ARG A 57 -6.99 17.29 -8.46
CA ARG A 57 -5.68 16.77 -8.90
C ARG A 57 -5.70 15.26 -9.11
N SER A 58 -6.34 14.51 -8.20
CA SER A 58 -6.54 13.07 -8.37
C SER A 58 -7.27 12.74 -9.66
N TYR A 59 -8.37 13.45 -9.94
CA TYR A 59 -9.20 13.28 -11.13
C TYR A 59 -8.46 13.59 -12.44
N LEU A 60 -7.66 14.65 -12.45
CA LEU A 60 -6.86 15.10 -13.60
C LEU A 60 -5.66 14.18 -13.85
N HIS A 61 -5.01 13.69 -12.81
CA HIS A 61 -3.90 12.74 -12.88
C HIS A 61 -4.33 11.47 -13.61
N ASP A 62 -5.45 10.87 -13.20
CA ASP A 62 -5.97 9.63 -13.80
C ASP A 62 -6.40 9.78 -15.28
N ARG A 63 -6.55 11.03 -15.76
CA ARG A 63 -6.89 11.37 -17.14
C ARG A 63 -5.72 11.89 -17.98
N ASN A 64 -4.52 11.99 -17.39
CA ASN A 64 -3.35 12.66 -17.98
C ASN A 64 -3.70 14.11 -18.41
N LEU A 65 -4.23 14.88 -17.45
CA LEU A 65 -4.70 16.27 -17.60
C LEU A 65 -4.08 17.25 -16.57
N MET A 66 -2.99 16.86 -15.88
CA MET A 66 -2.37 17.66 -14.82
C MET A 66 -1.91 19.06 -15.26
N GLN A 67 -1.67 19.29 -16.55
CA GLN A 67 -1.39 20.62 -17.09
C GLN A 67 -2.53 21.65 -16.91
N TYR A 68 -3.69 21.24 -16.39
CA TYR A 68 -4.81 22.12 -16.03
C TYR A 68 -5.02 22.25 -14.51
N ALA A 69 -4.24 21.54 -13.69
CA ALA A 69 -4.48 21.42 -12.25
C ALA A 69 -4.49 22.77 -11.54
N ASP A 70 -3.41 23.54 -11.63
CA ASP A 70 -3.29 24.84 -10.97
C ASP A 70 -4.38 25.82 -11.42
N THR A 71 -4.72 25.83 -12.72
CA THR A 71 -5.75 26.74 -13.28
C THR A 71 -7.17 26.38 -12.83
N LEU A 72 -7.48 25.08 -12.75
CA LEU A 72 -8.78 24.59 -12.28
C LEU A 72 -8.92 24.82 -10.77
N GLU A 73 -7.89 24.53 -9.99
CA GLU A 73 -7.85 24.77 -8.54
C GLU A 73 -7.97 26.27 -8.21
N ALA A 74 -7.23 27.14 -8.90
CA ALA A 74 -7.28 28.59 -8.70
C ALA A 74 -8.66 29.21 -8.97
N SER A 75 -9.57 28.50 -9.66
CA SER A 75 -10.96 28.97 -9.82
C SER A 75 -11.81 28.85 -8.56
N GLY A 76 -11.36 28.09 -7.56
CA GLY A 76 -12.07 27.88 -6.29
C GLY A 76 -13.38 27.09 -6.41
N LYS A 77 -13.65 26.48 -7.58
CA LYS A 77 -14.79 25.58 -7.83
C LYS A 77 -14.42 24.16 -7.41
N SER A 78 -15.39 23.42 -6.88
CA SER A 78 -15.29 21.98 -6.63
C SER A 78 -15.26 21.17 -7.93
N LEU A 79 -14.87 19.89 -7.85
CA LEU A 79 -14.81 19.02 -9.02
C LEU A 79 -16.19 18.86 -9.70
N ASP A 80 -17.28 18.71 -8.95
CA ASP A 80 -18.62 18.60 -9.54
C ASP A 80 -19.04 19.89 -10.28
N GLU A 81 -18.79 21.06 -9.70
CA GLU A 81 -19.03 22.35 -10.37
C GLU A 81 -18.23 22.48 -11.67
N LEU A 82 -16.99 21.99 -11.70
CA LEU A 82 -16.14 21.97 -12.90
C LEU A 82 -16.64 20.98 -13.95
N LEU A 83 -17.09 19.79 -13.55
CA LEU A 83 -17.64 18.76 -14.44
C LEU A 83 -18.98 19.15 -15.06
N ASN A 84 -19.73 20.03 -14.41
CA ASN A 84 -21.00 20.57 -14.91
C ASN A 84 -20.81 21.85 -15.77
N LEU A 85 -19.58 22.29 -16.04
CA LEU A 85 -19.31 23.40 -16.97
C LEU A 85 -19.51 22.98 -18.44
N SER A 86 -19.88 23.96 -19.28
CA SER A 86 -19.98 23.75 -20.72
C SER A 86 -18.60 23.60 -21.38
N THR A 87 -18.55 22.83 -22.48
CA THR A 87 -17.37 22.69 -23.35
C THR A 87 -16.75 24.04 -23.75
N LEU A 88 -17.59 25.06 -23.95
CA LEU A 88 -17.15 26.41 -24.26
C LEU A 88 -16.35 27.01 -23.10
N LEU A 89 -16.88 26.98 -21.87
CA LEU A 89 -16.21 27.52 -20.69
C LEU A 89 -14.91 26.77 -20.37
N LEU A 90 -14.89 25.44 -20.48
CA LEU A 90 -13.66 24.65 -20.31
C LEU A 90 -12.58 25.05 -21.33
N SER A 91 -12.98 25.38 -22.56
CA SER A 91 -12.05 25.82 -23.60
C SER A 91 -11.58 27.27 -23.41
N THR A 92 -12.48 28.20 -23.09
CA THR A 92 -12.18 29.65 -23.03
C THR A 92 -11.63 30.11 -21.68
N GLN A 93 -12.13 29.60 -20.56
CA GLN A 93 -11.69 29.99 -19.22
C GLN A 93 -10.45 29.22 -18.76
N PHE A 94 -10.29 27.95 -19.19
CA PHE A 94 -9.23 27.05 -18.72
C PHE A 94 -8.26 26.59 -19.83
N GLY A 95 -8.38 27.13 -21.06
CA GLY A 95 -7.50 26.78 -22.17
C GLY A 95 -7.55 25.31 -22.59
N MET A 96 -8.62 24.59 -22.23
CA MET A 96 -8.67 23.15 -22.42
C MET A 96 -8.88 22.77 -23.89
N ARG A 97 -7.95 22.01 -24.47
CA ARG A 97 -8.04 21.60 -25.89
C ARG A 97 -9.25 20.67 -26.09
N ARG A 98 -9.88 20.70 -27.28
CA ARG A 98 -11.10 19.91 -27.59
C ARG A 98 -11.03 18.43 -27.17
N GLY A 99 -9.92 17.74 -27.44
CA GLY A 99 -9.71 16.35 -27.03
C GLY A 99 -9.46 16.16 -25.52
N HIS A 100 -8.98 17.20 -24.84
CA HIS A 100 -8.83 17.20 -23.38
C HIS A 100 -10.18 17.44 -22.70
N VAL A 101 -11.02 18.33 -23.23
CA VAL A 101 -12.41 18.52 -22.75
C VAL A 101 -13.19 17.22 -22.84
N ALA A 102 -13.06 16.49 -23.95
CA ALA A 102 -13.69 15.18 -24.10
C ALA A 102 -13.28 14.21 -22.97
N ARG A 103 -11.99 14.11 -22.63
CA ARG A 103 -11.50 13.26 -21.51
C ARG A 103 -11.89 13.79 -20.13
N PHE A 104 -11.95 15.12 -19.95
CA PHE A 104 -12.33 15.75 -18.70
C PHE A 104 -13.81 15.57 -18.38
N SER A 105 -14.69 15.74 -19.36
CA SER A 105 -16.14 15.53 -19.20
C SER A 105 -16.57 14.07 -19.32
N ASP A 106 -15.65 13.15 -19.60
CA ASP A 106 -15.96 11.72 -19.73
C ASP A 106 -16.26 11.08 -18.36
N ARG A 107 -17.57 10.96 -18.08
CA ARG A 107 -18.14 10.23 -16.95
C ARG A 107 -18.14 8.70 -17.13
N THR A 108 -17.88 8.18 -18.34
CA THR A 108 -17.71 6.74 -18.60
C THR A 108 -16.29 6.26 -18.33
N SER A 109 -15.28 7.12 -18.49
CA SER A 109 -13.90 6.90 -18.03
C SER A 109 -13.76 7.04 -16.51
N ALA A 110 -14.55 6.28 -15.76
CA ALA A 110 -14.24 6.03 -14.36
C ALA A 110 -13.04 5.08 -14.29
N PHE A 111 -11.81 5.62 -14.28
CA PHE A 111 -10.59 4.91 -13.85
C PHE A 111 -10.57 4.67 -12.32
N ARG A 112 -11.73 4.35 -11.73
CA ARG A 112 -11.73 3.24 -10.76
C ARG A 112 -11.29 2.00 -11.53
N VAL A 113 -10.57 1.09 -10.89
CA VAL A 113 -10.26 -0.22 -11.48
C VAL A 113 -11.60 -0.92 -11.80
N GLN A 114 -12.00 -0.89 -13.09
CA GLN A 114 -13.10 -1.70 -13.55
C GLN A 114 -12.62 -3.15 -13.59
N MET A 115 -13.03 -3.91 -12.57
CA MET A 115 -12.90 -5.36 -12.55
C MET A 115 -13.49 -5.93 -13.85
N PRO A 116 -12.84 -6.90 -14.52
CA PRO A 116 -13.32 -7.46 -15.77
C PRO A 116 -14.73 -8.04 -15.60
N SER A 117 -15.69 -7.49 -16.33
CA SER A 117 -17.12 -7.77 -16.18
C SER A 117 -17.56 -9.06 -16.89
N THR A 118 -17.06 -10.21 -16.43
CA THR A 118 -17.48 -11.53 -16.92
C THR A 118 -17.79 -12.55 -15.82
N HIS A 119 -18.23 -12.09 -14.64
CA HIS A 119 -19.00 -12.95 -13.71
C HIS A 119 -20.23 -12.22 -13.17
N VAL A 120 -21.41 -12.74 -13.54
CA VAL A 120 -22.71 -12.27 -13.02
C VAL A 120 -22.80 -12.60 -11.54
N LEU A 121 -22.98 -11.57 -10.69
CA LEU A 121 -23.23 -11.75 -9.26
C LEU A 121 -24.63 -12.37 -9.05
N PRO A 122 -24.76 -13.47 -8.27
CA PRO A 122 -26.07 -13.98 -7.88
C PRO A 122 -26.84 -12.96 -7.03
N ALA A 123 -28.15 -12.85 -7.27
CA ALA A 123 -28.99 -11.87 -6.59
C ALA A 123 -29.07 -12.10 -5.07
N ARG A 124 -29.05 -10.99 -4.32
CA ARG A 124 -29.08 -10.92 -2.85
C ARG A 124 -30.42 -11.45 -2.30
N ALA A 125 -30.44 -12.69 -1.84
CA ALA A 125 -31.60 -13.27 -1.14
C ALA A 125 -31.85 -12.55 0.20
N ARG A 126 -32.77 -11.58 0.20
CA ARG A 126 -33.32 -10.99 1.44
C ARG A 126 -34.27 -11.99 2.10
N SER A 127 -33.85 -12.59 3.20
CA SER A 127 -34.75 -13.40 4.04
C SER A 127 -35.73 -12.48 4.76
N ILE A 128 -37.03 -12.72 4.59
CA ILE A 128 -38.12 -12.00 5.23
C ILE A 128 -38.65 -12.84 6.40
N LYS A 129 -38.57 -12.27 7.62
CA LYS A 129 -39.55 -12.47 8.72
C LYS A 129 -39.66 -11.09 9.41
N SER A 130 -40.76 -10.35 9.29
CA SER A 130 -42.10 -10.57 9.88
C SER A 130 -42.11 -10.35 11.41
N ALA A 131 -42.97 -9.53 12.03
CA ALA A 131 -43.92 -8.51 11.52
C ALA A 131 -44.51 -7.67 12.70
N ARG A 132 -45.06 -6.47 12.41
CA ARG A 132 -46.03 -5.67 13.22
C ARG A 132 -45.51 -5.15 14.58
N LYS A 133 -45.99 -4.01 15.15
CA LYS A 133 -47.06 -3.05 14.79
C LYS A 133 -46.77 -1.67 15.44
N THR A 134 -47.36 -0.61 14.89
CA THR A 134 -47.92 0.65 15.51
C THR A 134 -47.80 0.84 17.05
N THR A 135 -47.63 2.04 17.65
CA THR A 135 -47.97 3.42 17.22
C THR A 135 -47.32 4.51 18.13
N ASP A 136 -47.30 5.76 17.63
CA ASP A 136 -47.44 7.08 18.31
C ASP A 136 -46.42 7.71 19.30
N SER A 137 -46.46 9.06 19.24
CA SER A 137 -46.18 10.11 20.24
C SER A 137 -44.73 10.53 20.59
N ASP A 138 -44.37 11.69 20.01
CA ASP A 138 -44.09 12.97 20.68
C ASP A 138 -42.75 13.33 21.37
N GLU A 139 -42.28 14.53 21.00
CA GLU A 139 -41.58 15.59 21.77
C GLU A 139 -40.25 15.30 22.51
N SER A 140 -39.36 16.28 22.75
CA SER A 140 -39.05 17.57 22.10
C SER A 140 -37.73 18.15 22.68
N SER A 141 -37.07 19.08 21.95
CA SER A 141 -36.13 20.10 22.51
C SER A 141 -34.76 19.59 23.08
N SER A 142 -33.67 20.37 23.22
CA SER A 142 -33.22 21.66 22.64
C SER A 142 -31.76 22.02 23.03
N THR A 143 -31.02 22.77 22.17
CA THR A 143 -29.98 23.82 22.48
C THR A 143 -28.77 23.51 23.42
N SER A 144 -27.59 24.16 23.44
CA SER A 144 -26.88 25.28 22.73
C SER A 144 -25.41 25.33 23.24
N SER A 145 -24.32 25.30 22.44
CA SER A 145 -23.61 26.38 21.69
C SER A 145 -22.52 27.21 22.45
N LYS A 146 -21.59 27.83 21.67
CA LYS A 146 -20.36 28.64 22.00
C LYS A 146 -19.03 27.83 22.07
N SER A 147 -17.92 28.06 21.34
CA SER A 147 -17.28 29.16 20.58
C SER A 147 -16.30 30.07 21.36
N ILE A 148 -15.05 30.23 20.86
CA ILE A 148 -14.25 31.50 20.70
C ILE A 148 -12.74 31.24 20.37
N GLN A 149 -12.27 31.76 19.22
CA GLN A 149 -11.02 32.53 18.88
C GLN A 149 -9.62 32.18 19.49
N HIS A 150 -8.44 32.61 18.98
CA HIS A 150 -7.82 32.99 17.67
C HIS A 150 -6.43 33.60 18.00
N MET A 151 -5.36 33.48 17.17
CA MET A 151 -4.25 34.49 17.04
C MET A 151 -3.22 34.09 15.95
N LYS A 152 -2.41 35.05 15.46
CA LYS A 152 -1.46 34.91 14.32
C LYS A 152 -0.15 35.68 14.55
N SER A 153 0.92 35.24 13.87
CA SER A 153 2.15 36.00 13.60
C SER A 153 2.53 35.91 12.11
N SER A 154 3.78 36.25 11.73
CA SER A 154 4.16 36.65 10.35
C SER A 154 5.70 36.75 10.16
N VAL A 155 6.15 37.14 8.94
CA VAL A 155 7.54 37.54 8.54
C VAL A 155 8.49 36.36 8.24
N SER A 156 9.38 36.37 7.24
CA SER A 156 9.50 37.07 5.93
C SER A 156 10.62 36.39 5.10
N THR A 157 10.63 36.57 3.78
CA THR A 157 11.50 35.88 2.80
C THR A 157 12.87 36.54 2.54
N GLY A 158 13.83 35.73 2.04
CA GLY A 158 15.11 36.13 1.43
C GLY A 158 15.61 35.05 0.44
N PRO A 159 16.40 35.36 -0.61
CA PRO A 159 16.25 34.61 -1.88
C PRO A 159 17.44 33.73 -2.35
N LYS A 160 17.05 32.62 -2.99
CA LYS A 160 17.66 31.91 -4.16
C LYS A 160 19.18 31.69 -4.24
N HIS A 161 19.55 30.41 -4.39
CA HIS A 161 20.38 30.00 -5.53
C HIS A 161 19.99 28.60 -6.04
N GLU A 162 19.74 28.47 -7.35
CA GLU A 162 19.54 27.17 -8.01
C GLU A 162 20.85 26.36 -8.02
N ARG A 163 20.72 25.04 -7.82
CA ARG A 163 21.77 24.03 -8.04
C ARG A 163 21.17 22.82 -8.77
N SER A 164 21.98 22.21 -9.63
CA SER A 164 21.54 21.30 -10.69
C SER A 164 21.36 19.85 -10.25
N ILE A 165 20.56 19.11 -11.03
CA ILE A 165 20.01 17.76 -10.81
C ILE A 165 21.04 16.68 -10.39
N GLU A 166 22.33 16.85 -10.68
CA GLU A 166 23.37 15.91 -10.22
C GLU A 166 23.65 16.01 -8.71
N GLN A 167 23.28 17.12 -8.04
CA GLN A 167 23.35 17.26 -6.58
C GLN A 167 22.08 16.76 -5.86
N SER A 168 20.95 16.57 -6.55
CA SER A 168 19.75 16.01 -5.90
C SER A 168 19.84 14.51 -5.56
N PHE A 169 20.92 13.82 -5.97
CA PHE A 169 21.23 12.47 -5.50
C PHE A 169 21.97 12.42 -4.15
N SER A 170 22.50 13.55 -3.65
CA SER A 170 23.16 13.62 -2.33
C SER A 170 22.26 14.08 -1.18
N ASP A 171 21.03 14.55 -1.47
CA ASP A 171 20.15 15.18 -0.46
C ASP A 171 19.08 14.23 0.10
N ILE A 172 19.10 12.93 -0.27
CA ILE A 172 18.36 11.90 0.49
C ILE A 172 19.19 11.57 1.73
N ASP A 173 19.01 12.38 2.79
CA ASP A 173 19.79 12.35 4.03
C ASP A 173 19.45 11.13 4.92
N VAL A 174 19.73 9.93 4.39
CA VAL A 174 19.93 8.71 5.19
C VAL A 174 21.23 8.93 5.94
N LYS A 175 21.11 9.48 7.16
CA LYS A 175 22.22 9.80 8.08
C LYS A 175 23.42 8.87 7.89
N GLU A 176 24.55 9.45 7.47
CA GLU A 176 25.82 8.73 7.40
C GLU A 176 26.07 7.98 8.72
N GLY A 177 26.15 6.65 8.63
CA GLY A 177 26.24 5.77 9.80
C GLY A 177 24.99 4.92 10.11
N HIS A 178 23.93 4.93 9.28
CA HIS A 178 22.86 3.95 9.42
C HIS A 178 23.35 2.54 9.02
N VAL A 179 23.85 1.77 9.99
CA VAL A 179 24.29 0.39 9.79
C VAL A 179 23.07 -0.50 9.57
N PHE A 180 22.88 -0.95 8.33
CA PHE A 180 21.87 -1.95 7.96
C PHE A 180 22.09 -3.22 8.75
N LYS A 181 21.22 -3.48 9.72
CA LYS A 181 21.15 -4.78 10.40
C LYS A 181 20.39 -5.71 9.48
N GLY A 182 20.95 -6.90 9.20
CA GLY A 182 20.34 -7.84 8.26
C GLY A 182 18.90 -8.25 8.64
N VAL A 183 18.52 -8.13 9.92
CA VAL A 183 17.11 -8.14 10.34
C VAL A 183 16.68 -6.71 10.70
N VAL A 184 15.69 -6.20 9.98
CA VAL A 184 14.91 -5.05 10.41
C VAL A 184 13.49 -5.53 10.70
N ALA A 185 13.16 -5.59 11.97
CA ALA A 185 11.77 -5.65 12.40
C ALA A 185 11.31 -4.23 12.74
N SER A 186 10.03 -3.94 12.51
CA SER A 186 9.44 -2.61 12.63
C SER A 186 9.40 -2.11 14.10
N GLN A 187 10.54 -1.63 14.59
CA GLN A 187 10.84 -1.25 15.98
C GLN A 187 10.66 -2.39 17.01
N PRO A 188 11.19 -2.27 18.24
CA PRO A 188 10.81 -3.14 19.35
C PRO A 188 9.29 -3.06 19.56
N ALA A 189 8.61 -4.21 19.64
CA ALA A 189 7.23 -4.22 20.08
C ALA A 189 7.20 -3.98 21.60
N GLU A 190 6.34 -3.08 22.07
CA GLU A 190 6.23 -2.80 23.50
C GLU A 190 5.49 -3.93 24.26
N PRO A 191 5.82 -4.16 25.55
CA PRO A 191 5.04 -5.05 26.41
C PRO A 191 3.59 -4.59 26.53
N ARG A 192 2.63 -5.49 26.33
CA ARG A 192 1.19 -5.18 26.34
C ARG A 192 0.53 -5.64 27.64
N LEU A 193 -0.67 -5.12 27.92
CA LEU A 193 -1.45 -5.43 29.13
C LEU A 193 -0.61 -5.24 30.42
N CYS A 194 -0.07 -4.04 30.61
CA CYS A 194 0.76 -3.68 31.77
C CYS A 194 1.98 -4.61 32.00
N GLY A 195 2.54 -5.19 30.91
CA GLY A 195 3.68 -6.11 30.96
C GLY A 195 3.32 -7.60 31.02
N CYS A 196 2.03 -7.96 31.13
CA CYS A 196 1.57 -9.35 31.15
C CYS A 196 1.75 -10.08 29.81
N VAL A 197 1.88 -9.35 28.69
CA VAL A 197 2.20 -9.92 27.38
C VAL A 197 3.54 -9.35 26.91
N GLN A 198 4.57 -10.20 26.97
CA GLN A 198 5.91 -9.88 26.49
C GLN A 198 5.97 -9.90 24.96
N PRO A 199 6.77 -9.00 24.33
CA PRO A 199 6.96 -9.01 22.89
C PRO A 199 7.75 -10.25 22.42
N PRO A 200 7.64 -10.65 21.15
CA PRO A 200 8.51 -11.67 20.58
C PRO A 200 9.99 -11.27 20.71
N PRO A 201 10.90 -12.23 20.96
CA PRO A 201 12.32 -11.93 21.13
C PRO A 201 12.91 -11.22 19.91
N VAL A 202 13.81 -10.26 20.17
CA VAL A 202 14.52 -9.54 19.12
C VAL A 202 15.70 -10.39 18.65
N VAL A 203 15.55 -11.01 17.48
CA VAL A 203 16.68 -11.63 16.77
C VAL A 203 17.45 -10.52 16.04
N GLY A 204 18.76 -10.41 16.30
CA GLY A 204 19.62 -9.34 15.78
C GLY A 204 20.34 -9.65 14.46
N GLU A 205 20.29 -10.91 14.01
CA GLU A 205 20.98 -11.43 12.81
C GLU A 205 19.98 -12.17 11.92
N VAL A 206 20.22 -12.19 10.61
CA VAL A 206 19.38 -12.97 9.67
C VAL A 206 19.42 -14.44 10.03
N VAL A 207 18.32 -15.16 9.78
CA VAL A 207 18.35 -16.61 9.95
C VAL A 207 19.35 -17.26 8.99
N PRO A 208 19.98 -18.38 9.39
CA PRO A 208 20.92 -19.09 8.53
C PRO A 208 20.28 -19.45 7.19
N TYR A 209 21.04 -19.30 6.09
CA TYR A 209 20.59 -19.69 4.76
C TYR A 209 20.12 -21.16 4.67
N SER A 210 20.77 -22.04 5.45
CA SER A 210 20.40 -23.46 5.59
C SER A 210 19.01 -23.70 6.17
N SER A 211 18.44 -22.72 6.89
CA SER A 211 17.06 -22.78 7.40
C SER A 211 16.01 -22.62 6.30
N ILE A 212 16.37 -22.01 5.16
CA ILE A 212 15.42 -21.78 4.06
C ILE A 212 15.73 -22.58 2.78
N GLU A 213 16.98 -22.93 2.50
CA GLU A 213 17.37 -23.52 1.20
C GLU A 213 16.63 -24.85 0.89
N LYS A 214 16.29 -25.64 1.92
CA LYS A 214 15.70 -26.98 1.81
C LYS A 214 14.17 -27.01 1.99
N ILE A 215 13.51 -25.87 2.18
CA ILE A 215 12.06 -25.82 2.34
C ILE A 215 11.40 -26.41 1.08
N SER A 216 10.41 -27.27 1.28
CA SER A 216 9.63 -27.88 0.19
C SER A 216 8.45 -26.97 -0.14
N ILE A 217 8.44 -26.43 -1.37
CA ILE A 217 7.41 -25.52 -1.87
C ILE A 217 6.69 -26.11 -3.08
N GLN A 218 5.48 -25.64 -3.35
CA GLN A 218 4.71 -25.95 -4.55
C GLN A 218 4.32 -24.65 -5.28
N LYS A 219 4.71 -24.48 -6.54
CA LYS A 219 4.22 -23.35 -7.35
C LYS A 219 2.70 -23.49 -7.56
N LEU A 220 1.94 -22.46 -7.18
CA LEU A 220 0.49 -22.38 -7.37
C LEU A 220 0.12 -21.63 -8.65
N THR A 221 0.74 -20.46 -8.86
CA THR A 221 0.50 -19.63 -10.05
C THR A 221 1.82 -19.30 -10.75
N PRO A 222 1.81 -19.18 -12.08
CA PRO A 222 2.92 -18.59 -12.82
C PRO A 222 2.95 -17.07 -12.61
N GLU A 223 3.97 -16.42 -13.15
CA GLU A 223 3.87 -14.98 -13.43
C GLU A 223 2.77 -14.72 -14.45
N TYR A 224 1.89 -13.75 -14.17
CA TYR A 224 0.74 -13.44 -14.99
C TYR A 224 1.15 -12.84 -16.34
N LYS A 225 0.60 -13.40 -17.42
CA LYS A 225 0.59 -12.80 -18.75
C LYS A 225 -0.82 -12.96 -19.32
N VAL A 226 -1.26 -11.98 -20.10
CA VAL A 226 -2.59 -11.96 -20.71
C VAL A 226 -2.84 -13.25 -21.49
N GLY A 227 -3.93 -13.96 -21.18
CA GLY A 227 -4.28 -15.23 -21.83
C GLY A 227 -3.74 -16.49 -21.14
N MET A 228 -2.98 -16.37 -20.05
CA MET A 228 -2.48 -17.53 -19.27
C MET A 228 -3.49 -18.05 -18.22
N GLU A 229 -4.69 -17.48 -18.10
CA GLU A 229 -5.66 -17.84 -17.05
C GLU A 229 -6.02 -19.34 -17.05
N ARG A 230 -5.97 -19.98 -18.24
CA ARG A 230 -6.28 -21.41 -18.41
C ARG A 230 -5.20 -22.37 -17.92
N LEU A 231 -3.99 -21.90 -17.62
CA LEU A 231 -2.84 -22.74 -17.25
C LEU A 231 -2.70 -22.97 -15.73
N VAL A 232 -3.50 -22.28 -14.90
CA VAL A 232 -3.40 -22.34 -13.43
C VAL A 232 -3.88 -23.68 -12.84
N ASN A 233 -4.69 -24.43 -13.58
CA ASN A 233 -5.29 -25.68 -13.08
C ASN A 233 -4.32 -26.86 -12.91
N THR A 234 -3.06 -26.74 -13.35
CA THR A 234 -2.06 -27.82 -13.26
C THR A 234 -1.15 -27.60 -12.05
N LYS A 235 -1.38 -28.34 -10.96
CA LYS A 235 -0.54 -28.31 -9.76
C LYS A 235 0.89 -28.76 -10.10
N ALA A 236 1.85 -27.85 -9.98
CA ALA A 236 3.26 -28.18 -10.14
C ALA A 236 3.72 -29.20 -9.08
N PRO A 237 4.70 -30.07 -9.38
CA PRO A 237 5.31 -30.93 -8.35
C PRO A 237 6.02 -30.07 -7.28
N PRO A 238 6.16 -30.58 -6.04
CA PRO A 238 6.98 -29.93 -5.03
C PRO A 238 8.44 -29.79 -5.47
N MET A 239 9.07 -28.69 -5.08
CA MET A 239 10.46 -28.34 -5.40
C MET A 239 11.16 -27.73 -4.18
N LYS A 240 12.49 -27.68 -4.18
CA LYS A 240 13.24 -26.98 -3.13
C LYS A 240 13.09 -25.47 -3.30
N ALA A 241 13.03 -24.75 -2.20
CA ALA A 241 12.99 -23.29 -2.19
C ALA A 241 14.23 -22.66 -2.84
N SER A 242 15.42 -23.25 -2.71
CA SER A 242 16.66 -22.76 -3.35
C SER A 242 16.56 -22.56 -4.86
N GLU A 243 15.70 -23.33 -5.54
CA GLU A 243 15.45 -23.21 -6.98
C GLU A 243 14.76 -21.89 -7.36
N LEU A 244 14.14 -21.19 -6.40
CA LEU A 244 13.53 -19.87 -6.66
C LEU A 244 14.59 -18.81 -6.94
N TRP A 245 15.75 -18.87 -6.30
CA TRP A 245 16.80 -17.84 -6.38
C TRP A 245 18.12 -18.33 -6.95
N HIS A 246 18.13 -19.51 -7.58
CA HIS A 246 19.32 -20.08 -8.22
C HIS A 246 19.97 -19.09 -9.22
N ASP A 247 19.19 -18.57 -10.16
CA ASP A 247 19.69 -17.74 -11.27
C ASP A 247 19.60 -16.23 -11.03
N LYS A 248 18.67 -15.79 -10.17
CA LYS A 248 18.39 -14.37 -9.89
C LYS A 248 18.12 -14.14 -8.41
N PRO A 249 18.53 -12.99 -7.84
CA PRO A 249 18.12 -12.63 -6.49
C PRO A 249 16.59 -12.44 -6.42
N VAL A 250 16.02 -12.59 -5.24
CA VAL A 250 14.56 -12.60 -5.05
C VAL A 250 14.12 -11.80 -3.83
N ILE A 251 12.95 -11.19 -3.96
CA ILE A 251 12.13 -10.69 -2.86
C ILE A 251 11.01 -11.70 -2.61
N LEU A 252 11.00 -12.34 -1.45
CA LEU A 252 9.93 -13.22 -1.00
C LEU A 252 9.01 -12.46 -0.04
N LEU A 253 7.73 -12.31 -0.38
CA LEU A 253 6.72 -11.79 0.53
C LEU A 253 5.96 -12.95 1.18
N CYS A 254 6.16 -13.17 2.49
CA CYS A 254 5.49 -14.23 3.25
C CYS A 254 4.14 -13.74 3.77
N ILE A 255 3.08 -14.06 3.03
CA ILE A 255 1.73 -13.55 3.27
C ILE A 255 1.01 -14.38 4.32
N ARG A 256 0.50 -13.70 5.36
CA ARG A 256 -0.29 -14.34 6.43
C ARG A 256 -1.56 -15.02 5.95
N ARG A 257 -2.34 -14.34 5.10
CA ARG A 257 -3.48 -14.93 4.41
C ARG A 257 -3.87 -14.07 3.19
N PRO A 258 -4.13 -14.66 2.02
CA PRO A 258 -4.49 -13.91 0.79
C PRO A 258 -5.85 -13.19 0.91
N GLY A 259 -6.70 -13.59 1.87
CA GLY A 259 -7.98 -12.94 2.15
C GLY A 259 -7.90 -11.65 2.99
N CYS A 260 -6.80 -11.37 3.69
CA CYS A 260 -6.74 -10.21 4.61
C CYS A 260 -6.57 -8.90 3.85
N ILE A 261 -7.33 -7.86 4.25
CA ILE A 261 -7.14 -6.51 3.71
C ILE A 261 -5.71 -5.98 3.93
N MET A 262 -5.12 -6.20 5.12
CA MET A 262 -3.74 -5.77 5.41
C MET A 262 -2.73 -6.44 4.48
N CYS A 263 -2.87 -7.74 4.22
CA CYS A 263 -1.97 -8.47 3.33
C CYS A 263 -2.20 -8.14 1.84
N ARG A 264 -3.44 -7.85 1.44
CA ARG A 264 -3.76 -7.40 0.08
C ARG A 264 -3.18 -6.01 -0.20
N ALA A 265 -3.29 -5.10 0.77
CA ALA A 265 -2.73 -3.76 0.68
C ALA A 265 -1.18 -3.78 0.66
N GLU A 266 -0.54 -4.58 1.53
CA GLU A 266 0.91 -4.83 1.50
C GLU A 266 1.39 -5.38 0.15
N ALA A 267 0.76 -6.47 -0.31
CA ALA A 267 1.12 -7.12 -1.57
C ALA A 267 0.97 -6.15 -2.75
N HIS A 268 -0.13 -5.38 -2.81
CA HIS A 268 -0.36 -4.41 -3.86
C HIS A 268 0.64 -3.24 -3.80
N GLN A 269 0.90 -2.65 -2.62
CA GLN A 269 1.86 -1.56 -2.47
C GLN A 269 3.26 -1.99 -2.89
N LEU A 270 3.71 -3.19 -2.47
CA LEU A 270 5.01 -3.71 -2.86
C LEU A 270 5.07 -4.07 -4.35
N TYR A 271 4.06 -4.76 -4.88
CA TYR A 271 4.04 -5.27 -6.26
C TYR A 271 3.88 -4.17 -7.32
N THR A 272 3.21 -3.06 -7.01
CA THR A 272 3.16 -1.89 -7.92
C THR A 272 4.55 -1.30 -8.19
N ARG A 273 5.53 -1.51 -7.30
CA ARG A 273 6.94 -1.12 -7.50
C ARG A 273 7.78 -2.17 -8.24
N LYS A 274 7.19 -3.28 -8.72
CA LYS A 274 7.88 -4.34 -9.49
C LYS A 274 8.83 -3.83 -10.58
N PRO A 275 8.49 -2.84 -11.42
CA PRO A 275 9.43 -2.36 -12.45
C PRO A 275 10.77 -1.85 -11.90
N ILE A 276 10.79 -1.31 -10.67
CA ILE A 276 12.01 -0.87 -9.99
C ILE A 276 12.85 -2.10 -9.62
N PHE A 277 12.24 -3.09 -8.96
CA PHE A 277 12.92 -4.32 -8.55
C PHE A 277 13.43 -5.13 -9.76
N GLU A 278 12.68 -5.16 -10.87
CA GLU A 278 13.13 -5.80 -12.12
C GLU A 278 14.30 -5.06 -12.78
N ALA A 279 14.30 -3.73 -12.77
CA ALA A 279 15.45 -2.92 -13.23
C ALA A 279 16.68 -3.09 -12.31
N LEU A 280 16.47 -3.51 -11.06
CA LEU A 280 17.51 -3.93 -10.12
C LEU A 280 17.92 -5.41 -10.28
N GLY A 281 17.26 -6.18 -11.16
CA GLY A 281 17.55 -7.59 -11.43
C GLY A 281 16.85 -8.59 -10.49
N PHE A 282 16.01 -8.12 -9.58
CA PHE A 282 15.28 -8.95 -8.61
C PHE A 282 13.97 -9.47 -9.21
N GLN A 283 13.65 -10.72 -8.89
CA GLN A 283 12.31 -11.26 -9.08
C GLN A 283 11.49 -11.12 -7.79
N MET A 284 10.16 -11.15 -7.90
CA MET A 284 9.24 -11.02 -6.76
C MET A 284 8.33 -12.23 -6.69
N ILE A 285 8.28 -12.90 -5.54
CA ILE A 285 7.46 -14.11 -5.33
C ILE A 285 6.68 -13.99 -4.02
N ALA A 286 5.39 -14.33 -4.06
CA ALA A 286 4.56 -14.41 -2.86
C ALA A 286 4.57 -15.84 -2.32
N VAL A 287 4.74 -15.97 -1.00
CA VAL A 287 4.74 -17.26 -0.28
C VAL A 287 3.47 -17.32 0.58
N LEU A 288 2.65 -18.35 0.37
CA LEU A 288 1.50 -18.69 1.20
C LEU A 288 1.83 -19.94 2.03
N HIS A 289 1.28 -20.07 3.24
CA HIS A 289 1.30 -21.35 3.97
C HIS A 289 0.03 -22.20 3.73
N GLU A 290 -1.11 -21.54 3.52
CA GLU A 290 -2.40 -22.17 3.25
C GLU A 290 -2.82 -22.01 1.78
N HIS A 291 -3.51 -23.00 1.23
CA HIS A 291 -4.14 -22.89 -0.08
C HIS A 291 -5.66 -22.95 0.04
N ILE A 292 -6.30 -21.79 -0.14
CA ILE A 292 -7.75 -21.66 -0.30
C ILE A 292 -7.99 -21.18 -1.74
N GLU A 293 -8.47 -22.08 -2.60
CA GLU A 293 -8.62 -21.86 -4.06
C GLU A 293 -9.29 -20.51 -4.40
N SER A 294 -10.41 -20.20 -3.74
CA SER A 294 -11.16 -18.95 -3.96
C SER A 294 -10.40 -17.68 -3.54
N GLU A 295 -9.54 -17.77 -2.53
CA GLU A 295 -8.75 -16.61 -2.08
C GLU A 295 -7.48 -16.46 -2.93
N VAL A 296 -6.88 -17.55 -3.43
CA VAL A 296 -5.76 -17.48 -4.39
C VAL A 296 -6.22 -16.97 -5.75
N THR A 297 -7.35 -17.47 -6.27
CA THR A 297 -7.97 -16.99 -7.52
C THR A 297 -8.38 -15.51 -7.44
N TYR A 298 -8.74 -15.02 -6.25
CA TYR A 298 -9.04 -13.60 -6.08
C TYR A 298 -7.77 -12.78 -5.87
N PHE A 299 -6.76 -13.31 -5.17
CA PHE A 299 -5.51 -12.62 -4.87
C PHE A 299 -4.62 -12.42 -6.11
N TRP A 300 -4.46 -13.47 -6.91
CA TRP A 300 -3.71 -13.46 -8.17
C TRP A 300 -4.69 -13.45 -9.36
N PRO A 301 -4.52 -12.56 -10.36
CA PRO A 301 -3.46 -11.57 -10.51
C PRO A 301 -3.76 -10.21 -9.84
N HIS A 302 -4.94 -10.02 -9.21
CA HIS A 302 -5.48 -8.70 -8.84
C HIS A 302 -4.62 -7.86 -7.88
N TYR A 303 -4.01 -8.47 -6.85
CA TYR A 303 -3.09 -7.78 -5.92
C TYR A 303 -1.64 -8.18 -6.12
N TRP A 304 -1.41 -9.29 -6.81
CA TRP A 304 -0.09 -9.84 -7.08
C TRP A 304 -0.09 -10.57 -8.41
N GLY A 305 0.57 -10.01 -9.42
CA GLY A 305 0.73 -10.66 -10.72
C GLY A 305 1.92 -11.62 -10.80
N GLY A 306 2.74 -11.71 -9.75
CA GLY A 306 3.96 -12.51 -9.75
C GLY A 306 3.70 -14.00 -9.51
N VAL A 307 4.76 -14.79 -9.45
CA VAL A 307 4.67 -16.20 -9.02
C VAL A 307 4.14 -16.26 -7.58
N VAL A 308 3.22 -17.18 -7.32
CA VAL A 308 2.77 -17.54 -5.97
C VAL A 308 3.19 -18.98 -5.67
N VAL A 309 3.81 -19.19 -4.52
CA VAL A 309 4.23 -20.51 -4.03
C VAL A 309 3.56 -20.86 -2.70
N LEU A 310 3.36 -22.14 -2.47
CA LEU A 310 2.80 -22.72 -1.25
C LEU A 310 3.88 -23.45 -0.46
N ASP A 311 4.14 -22.98 0.75
CA ASP A 311 4.94 -23.62 1.79
C ASP A 311 4.01 -24.29 2.81
N ARG A 312 3.55 -25.51 2.49
CA ARG A 312 2.58 -26.26 3.32
C ARG A 312 3.09 -26.55 4.73
N ASN A 313 4.41 -26.59 4.90
CA ASN A 313 5.06 -26.90 6.17
C ASN A 313 5.39 -25.64 6.98
N MET A 314 5.07 -24.45 6.46
CA MET A 314 5.35 -23.16 7.08
C MET A 314 6.83 -22.88 7.37
N GLY A 315 7.77 -23.56 6.70
CA GLY A 315 9.21 -23.42 6.95
C GLY A 315 9.72 -21.98 6.87
N PHE A 316 9.20 -21.16 5.94
CA PHE A 316 9.54 -19.74 5.83
C PHE A 316 8.98 -18.92 7.00
N PHE A 317 7.77 -19.25 7.46
CA PHE A 317 7.11 -18.56 8.57
C PHE A 317 7.73 -18.95 9.92
N GLU A 318 8.24 -20.18 10.05
CA GLU A 318 9.09 -20.59 11.17
C GLU A 318 10.46 -19.93 11.11
N ALA A 319 11.09 -19.86 9.93
CA ALA A 319 12.36 -19.16 9.74
C ALA A 319 12.24 -17.67 10.11
N LEU A 320 11.18 -16.97 9.71
CA LEU A 320 10.91 -15.59 10.14
C LEU A 320 10.86 -15.42 11.67
N GLY A 321 10.43 -16.46 12.40
CA GLY A 321 10.39 -16.50 13.86
C GLY A 321 11.57 -17.21 14.54
N GLY A 322 12.67 -17.46 13.83
CA GLY A 322 13.86 -18.12 14.41
C GLY A 322 13.66 -19.61 14.71
N GLY A 323 12.93 -20.33 13.85
CA GLY A 323 12.58 -21.74 14.01
C GLY A 323 11.30 -22.00 14.80
N LYS A 324 10.43 -20.99 14.95
CA LYS A 324 9.12 -21.11 15.61
C LYS A 324 8.09 -20.23 14.91
N LEU A 325 6.87 -20.73 14.74
CA LEU A 325 5.77 -19.92 14.21
C LEU A 325 5.47 -18.72 15.11
N MET A 326 5.65 -17.51 14.58
CA MET A 326 5.14 -16.30 15.22
C MET A 326 3.63 -16.26 15.09
N LYS A 327 2.93 -16.49 16.21
CA LYS A 327 1.48 -16.35 16.30
C LYS A 327 1.11 -15.15 17.16
N GLY A 328 -0.06 -14.57 16.89
CA GLY A 328 -0.71 -13.56 17.72
C GLY A 328 -2.18 -13.91 17.96
N LYS A 329 -2.69 -13.60 19.14
CA LYS A 329 -4.11 -13.76 19.48
C LYS A 329 -4.87 -12.52 19.03
N PHE A 330 -6.02 -12.69 18.37
CA PHE A 330 -6.82 -11.57 17.89
C PHE A 330 -7.16 -10.54 18.98
N ILE A 331 -7.55 -10.99 20.17
CA ILE A 331 -7.92 -10.07 21.26
C ILE A 331 -6.71 -9.24 21.75
N THR A 332 -5.59 -9.88 22.11
CA THR A 332 -4.45 -9.16 22.71
C THR A 332 -3.60 -8.42 21.68
N ASP A 333 -3.46 -8.97 20.48
CA ASP A 333 -2.47 -8.51 19.49
C ASP A 333 -3.08 -7.74 18.32
N PHE A 334 -4.42 -7.73 18.21
CA PHE A 334 -5.18 -6.84 17.33
C PHE A 334 -6.02 -5.84 18.13
N VAL A 335 -7.00 -6.29 18.93
CA VAL A 335 -7.97 -5.40 19.60
C VAL A 335 -7.34 -4.51 20.68
N PHE A 336 -6.41 -5.05 21.48
CA PHE A 336 -5.67 -4.29 22.50
C PHE A 336 -4.30 -3.78 22.02
N ASN A 337 -4.09 -3.68 20.70
CA ASN A 337 -2.84 -3.21 20.13
C ASN A 337 -3.07 -1.98 19.23
N PRO A 338 -2.78 -0.75 19.71
CA PRO A 338 -2.97 0.48 18.95
C PRO A 338 -2.28 0.45 17.58
N ARG A 339 -1.11 -0.18 17.47
CA ARG A 339 -0.34 -0.31 16.24
C ARG A 339 -1.02 -1.22 15.22
N SER A 340 -1.55 -2.36 15.65
CA SER A 340 -2.35 -3.23 14.76
C SER A 340 -3.64 -2.55 14.29
N ILE A 341 -4.26 -1.71 15.13
CA ILE A 341 -5.43 -0.91 14.76
C ILE A 341 -5.05 0.15 13.71
N ALA A 342 -3.95 0.87 13.91
CA ALA A 342 -3.44 1.85 12.94
C ALA A 342 -3.09 1.18 11.59
N ASN A 343 -2.39 0.04 11.63
CA ASN A 343 -2.09 -0.77 10.43
C ASN A 343 -3.37 -1.22 9.70
N TYR A 344 -4.43 -1.58 10.43
CA TYR A 344 -5.72 -1.94 9.84
C TYR A 344 -6.44 -0.74 9.22
N LYS A 345 -6.40 0.43 9.87
CA LYS A 345 -6.94 1.69 9.29
C LYS A 345 -6.20 2.07 8.00
N ARG A 346 -4.87 2.06 8.02
CA ARG A 346 -3.99 2.29 6.86
C ARG A 346 -4.29 1.31 5.71
N ALA A 347 -4.55 0.05 6.02
CA ALA A 347 -4.99 -0.93 5.02
C ALA A 347 -6.43 -0.71 4.51
N LYS A 348 -7.30 -0.09 5.31
CA LYS A 348 -8.68 0.27 4.93
C LYS A 348 -8.73 1.47 4.01
N ALA A 349 -7.90 2.49 4.25
CA ALA A 349 -7.77 3.67 3.39
C ALA A 349 -7.41 3.30 1.93
N ALA A 350 -6.65 2.21 1.72
CA ALA A 350 -6.36 1.67 0.38
C ALA A 350 -7.59 1.21 -0.42
N GLY A 351 -8.81 1.26 0.14
CA GLY A 351 -10.07 0.99 -0.58
C GLY A 351 -10.26 -0.47 -1.01
N LEU A 352 -9.43 -1.39 -0.49
CA LEU A 352 -9.42 -2.79 -0.91
C LEU A 352 -10.45 -3.63 -0.12
N ASP A 353 -11.08 -4.58 -0.82
CA ASP A 353 -11.89 -5.60 -0.18
C ASP A 353 -11.03 -6.63 0.57
N GLY A 354 -11.60 -7.22 1.62
CA GLY A 354 -10.94 -8.26 2.41
C GLY A 354 -11.91 -9.01 3.31
N ASN A 355 -11.51 -10.20 3.74
CA ASN A 355 -12.28 -11.10 4.58
C ASN A 355 -11.39 -11.76 5.66
N PHE A 356 -12.00 -12.63 6.48
CA PHE A 356 -11.36 -13.35 7.59
C PHE A 356 -11.25 -14.86 7.37
N LYS A 357 -11.35 -15.36 6.12
CA LYS A 357 -11.14 -16.78 5.82
C LYS A 357 -9.66 -17.13 5.95
N GLY A 358 -9.40 -18.38 6.36
CA GLY A 358 -8.05 -18.89 6.57
C GLY A 358 -7.50 -18.63 7.98
N GLU A 359 -6.28 -19.09 8.23
CA GLU A 359 -5.57 -18.85 9.48
C GLU A 359 -5.25 -17.34 9.64
N GLY A 360 -5.62 -16.80 10.80
CA GLY A 360 -5.51 -15.37 11.10
C GLY A 360 -4.39 -15.03 12.09
N GLN A 361 -3.87 -16.01 12.82
CA GLN A 361 -2.96 -15.81 13.94
C GLN A 361 -1.49 -15.76 13.54
N ILE A 362 -1.09 -16.48 12.48
CA ILE A 362 0.29 -16.49 12.00
C ILE A 362 0.68 -15.08 11.51
N LYS A 363 1.94 -14.69 11.74
CA LYS A 363 2.56 -13.45 11.24
C LYS A 363 3.45 -13.73 10.03
N GLY A 364 3.52 -12.75 9.13
CA GLY A 364 4.29 -12.80 7.91
C GLY A 364 5.63 -12.09 8.03
N GLY A 365 6.12 -11.64 6.88
CA GLY A 365 7.41 -10.95 6.76
C GLY A 365 7.89 -10.94 5.32
N LEU A 366 9.13 -10.51 5.12
CA LEU A 366 9.75 -10.44 3.81
C LEU A 366 11.21 -10.87 3.89
N PHE A 367 11.70 -11.56 2.86
CA PHE A 367 13.13 -11.84 2.68
C PHE A 367 13.63 -11.21 1.38
N VAL A 368 14.85 -10.65 1.42
CA VAL A 368 15.65 -10.40 0.21
C VAL A 368 16.80 -11.39 0.22
N ILE A 369 16.88 -12.23 -0.82
CA ILE A 369 17.83 -13.34 -0.91
C ILE A 369 18.68 -13.15 -2.17
N GLY A 370 20.00 -13.26 -2.02
CA GLY A 370 20.94 -13.13 -3.13
C GLY A 370 20.93 -14.35 -4.06
N ARG A 371 21.49 -14.19 -5.27
CA ARG A 371 21.59 -15.25 -6.28
C ARG A 371 22.33 -16.49 -5.75
N GLY A 372 21.83 -17.68 -6.06
CA GLY A 372 22.47 -18.95 -5.74
C GLY A 372 22.64 -19.18 -4.23
N LYS A 373 23.89 -19.09 -3.75
CA LYS A 373 24.24 -19.30 -2.33
C LYS A 373 24.73 -18.02 -1.64
N SER A 374 24.48 -16.83 -2.20
CA SER A 374 24.86 -15.54 -1.60
C SER A 374 24.18 -15.25 -0.25
N GLY A 375 23.15 -16.01 0.13
CA GLY A 375 22.52 -15.94 1.45
C GLY A 375 21.35 -14.96 1.54
N ILE A 376 20.84 -14.79 2.76
CA ILE A 376 19.81 -13.81 3.08
C ILE A 376 20.49 -12.47 3.31
N ILE A 377 20.13 -11.46 2.53
CA ILE A 377 20.67 -10.10 2.62
C ILE A 377 19.84 -9.29 3.61
N TYR A 378 18.53 -9.50 3.59
CA TYR A 378 17.57 -8.79 4.42
C TYR A 378 16.42 -9.70 4.85
N GLN A 379 15.97 -9.50 6.08
CA GLN A 379 14.81 -10.15 6.66
C GLN A 379 13.96 -9.12 7.41
N PHE A 380 12.74 -8.92 6.95
CA PHE A 380 11.71 -8.18 7.66
C PHE A 380 10.75 -9.12 8.38
N VAL A 381 10.40 -8.78 9.62
CA VAL A 381 9.59 -9.59 10.53
C VAL A 381 8.37 -8.80 11.01
N GLU A 382 7.17 -9.24 10.64
CA GLU A 382 5.90 -8.65 11.11
C GLU A 382 5.73 -8.94 12.63
N ARG A 383 5.85 -7.90 13.48
CA ARG A 383 5.74 -8.05 14.94
C ARG A 383 4.33 -7.80 15.46
N ASN A 384 3.66 -6.82 14.89
CA ASN A 384 2.26 -6.44 15.09
C ASN A 384 1.51 -6.76 13.81
N PHE A 385 0.20 -6.99 13.89
CA PHE A 385 -0.54 -7.35 12.69
C PHE A 385 -0.59 -6.16 11.71
N GLY A 386 -0.20 -6.41 10.47
CA GLY A 386 -0.11 -5.40 9.41
C GLY A 386 1.11 -4.46 9.51
N ASP A 387 2.15 -4.81 10.26
CA ASP A 387 3.47 -4.20 10.06
C ASP A 387 4.00 -4.68 8.70
N TRP A 388 4.36 -3.76 7.80
CA TRP A 388 4.88 -4.07 6.46
C TRP A 388 6.34 -3.63 6.34
N ALA A 389 7.10 -4.28 5.46
CA ALA A 389 8.48 -3.89 5.17
C ALA A 389 8.52 -2.48 4.53
N PRO A 390 9.37 -1.55 5.02
CA PRO A 390 9.50 -0.23 4.40
C PRO A 390 10.01 -0.37 2.96
N VAL A 391 9.18 0.03 1.98
CA VAL A 391 9.47 -0.22 0.55
C VAL A 391 10.73 0.52 0.09
N SER A 392 10.99 1.72 0.61
CA SER A 392 12.20 2.50 0.37
C SER A 392 13.48 1.79 0.84
N GLU A 393 13.45 1.21 2.04
CA GLU A 393 14.55 0.43 2.61
C GLU A 393 14.83 -0.84 1.80
N VAL A 394 13.78 -1.56 1.39
CA VAL A 394 13.91 -2.74 0.51
C VAL A 394 14.49 -2.35 -0.86
N ILE A 395 14.10 -1.20 -1.44
CA ILE A 395 14.69 -0.69 -2.69
C ILE A 395 16.17 -0.34 -2.50
N GLN A 396 16.53 0.35 -1.42
CA GLN A 396 17.91 0.74 -1.14
C GLN A 396 18.84 -0.46 -1.00
N ILE A 397 18.41 -1.49 -0.26
CA ILE A 397 19.15 -2.76 -0.11
C ILE A 397 19.31 -3.48 -1.45
N CYS A 398 18.25 -3.50 -2.27
CA CYS A 398 18.32 -4.06 -3.63
C CYS A 398 19.31 -3.30 -4.53
N SER A 399 19.38 -1.97 -4.41
CA SER A 399 20.33 -1.14 -5.17
C SER A 399 21.77 -1.42 -4.76
N GLN A 400 22.06 -1.39 -3.44
CA GLN A 400 23.40 -1.66 -2.92
C GLN A 400 23.91 -3.05 -3.33
N LEU A 401 23.04 -4.08 -3.39
CA LEU A 401 23.44 -5.39 -3.89
C LEU A 401 23.82 -5.36 -5.38
N LYS A 402 23.05 -4.64 -6.21
CA LYS A 402 23.34 -4.52 -7.64
C LYS A 402 24.71 -3.87 -7.86
N ASP A 403 25.01 -2.80 -7.12
CA ASP A 403 26.27 -2.06 -7.25
C ASP A 403 27.47 -2.86 -6.71
N ALA A 404 27.24 -3.80 -5.77
CA ALA A 404 28.27 -4.69 -5.21
C ALA A 404 28.53 -5.96 -6.05
N LEU A 405 27.69 -6.28 -7.04
CA LEU A 405 27.83 -7.46 -7.89
C LEU A 405 28.47 -7.07 -9.24
N PRO A 406 29.65 -7.62 -9.62
CA PRO A 406 30.18 -7.42 -10.96
C PRO A 406 29.24 -8.06 -12.00
N ASN A 407 29.00 -7.33 -13.10
CA ASN A 407 28.12 -7.71 -14.21
C ASN A 407 28.47 -9.07 -14.83
#